data_AF-A0AAD1CCZ9-F1
#
_entry.id   AF-A0AAD1CCZ9-F1
#
_cell.length_a   1.000
_cell.length_b   1.000
_cell.length_c   1.000
_cell.angle_alpha   90.00
_cell.angle_beta   90.00
_cell.angle_gamma   90.00
#
_symmetry.space_group_name_H-M   'P 1'
#
loop_
_entity.id
_entity.type
_entity.pdbx_description
1 polymer ?
#
loop_
_entity_poly.entity_id
_entity_poly.type
_entity_poly.pdbx_seq_one_letter_code
_entity_poly.pdbx_strand_id
1 'polypeptide(L)'
;MAHQLGGVYDLAHGLCNAILLAEVSRFNAQQVPERFVDIAKAMGVDVSAMTQEQAVNAALEAIDALSEKVGTKQRLGDLGVTEDKLAFMAQNALNDACSLTNPRKASLEEIIAIFKARM
;
A
#
# COMPACT_ATOMS: atom_id res chain seq x y z
N MET A 1 -7.43 3.89 -4.09
CA MET A 1 -7.17 4.57 -2.79
C MET A 1 -6.52 5.93 -2.97
N ALA A 2 -5.36 6.05 -3.63
CA ALA A 2 -4.65 7.33 -3.80
C ALA A 2 -5.48 8.44 -4.50
N HIS A 3 -6.34 8.11 -5.46
CA HIS A 3 -7.27 9.07 -6.08
C HIS A 3 -8.18 9.76 -5.06
N GLN A 4 -8.55 9.07 -3.99
CA GLN A 4 -9.44 9.61 -2.96
C GLN A 4 -8.70 10.59 -2.04
N LEU A 5 -7.43 10.29 -1.71
CA LEU A 5 -6.58 11.25 -1.00
C LEU A 5 -6.35 12.52 -1.82
N GLY A 6 -6.01 12.38 -3.11
CA GLY A 6 -5.84 13.53 -4.00
C GLY A 6 -7.13 14.32 -4.20
N GLY A 7 -8.27 13.65 -4.38
CA GLY A 7 -9.56 14.32 -4.62
C GLY A 7 -10.14 15.03 -3.38
N VAL A 8 -9.88 14.52 -2.17
CA VAL A 8 -10.43 15.10 -0.93
C VAL A 8 -9.50 16.16 -0.31
N TYR A 9 -8.18 15.95 -0.39
CA TYR A 9 -7.19 16.75 0.34
C TYR A 9 -6.18 17.47 -0.58
N ASP A 10 -6.34 17.39 -1.91
CA ASP A 10 -5.44 17.99 -2.91
C ASP A 10 -3.97 17.54 -2.76
N LEU A 11 -3.76 16.31 -2.29
CA LEU A 11 -2.44 15.72 -2.08
C LEU A 11 -1.84 15.20 -3.40
N ALA A 12 -0.54 15.44 -3.58
CA ALA A 12 0.19 15.02 -4.77
C ALA A 12 0.07 13.50 -5.00
N HIS A 13 -0.37 13.11 -6.20
CA HIS A 13 -0.71 11.71 -6.52
C HIS A 13 0.42 10.71 -6.24
N GLY A 14 1.65 11.05 -6.60
CA GLY A 14 2.82 10.21 -6.34
C GLY A 14 3.07 9.96 -4.85
N LEU A 15 2.92 11.00 -4.03
CA LEU A 15 3.06 10.91 -2.57
C LEU A 15 1.97 10.01 -1.96
N CYS A 16 0.71 10.17 -2.38
CA CYS A 16 -0.40 9.34 -1.92
C CYS A 16 -0.17 7.85 -2.19
N ASN A 17 0.31 7.50 -3.39
CA ASN A 17 0.66 6.11 -3.71
C ASN A 17 1.82 5.62 -2.86
N ALA A 18 2.87 6.42 -2.71
CA ALA A 18 4.07 6.03 -1.96
C ALA A 18 3.79 5.79 -0.46
N ILE A 19 2.93 6.60 0.16
CA ILE A 19 2.52 6.41 1.56
C ILE A 19 1.78 5.09 1.76
N LEU A 20 0.88 4.73 0.83
CA LEU A 20 0.01 3.56 0.95
C LEU A 20 0.64 2.26 0.42
N LEU A 21 1.69 2.35 -0.39
CA LEU A 21 2.22 1.22 -1.16
C LEU A 21 2.60 0.04 -0.27
N ALA A 22 3.26 0.29 0.86
CA ALA A 22 3.70 -0.77 1.78
C ALA A 22 2.50 -1.55 2.35
N GLU A 23 1.45 -0.86 2.80
CA GLU A 23 0.29 -1.51 3.41
C GLU A 23 -0.55 -2.28 2.38
N VAL A 24 -0.75 -1.71 1.19
CA VAL A 24 -1.43 -2.40 0.08
C VAL A 24 -0.61 -3.61 -0.39
N SER A 25 0.72 -3.50 -0.38
CA SER A 25 1.63 -4.61 -0.68
C SER A 25 1.45 -5.76 0.30
N ARG A 26 1.45 -5.48 1.61
CA ARG A 26 1.20 -6.49 2.65
C ARG A 26 -0.15 -7.18 2.48
N PHE A 27 -1.18 -6.40 2.16
CA PHE A 27 -2.53 -6.91 1.92
C PHE A 27 -2.58 -7.87 0.73
N ASN A 28 -1.94 -7.49 -0.38
CA ASN A 28 -1.94 -8.25 -1.63
C ASN A 28 -0.99 -9.47 -1.60
N ALA A 29 0.09 -9.43 -0.83
CA ALA A 29 1.04 -10.52 -0.73
C ALA A 29 0.42 -11.82 -0.19
N GLN A 30 -0.69 -11.71 0.56
CA GLN A 30 -1.45 -12.88 1.04
C GLN A 30 -2.15 -13.64 -0.09
N GLN A 31 -2.39 -13.00 -1.24
CA GLN A 31 -3.10 -13.60 -2.39
C GLN A 31 -2.16 -13.99 -3.54
N VAL A 32 -1.06 -13.26 -3.72
CA VAL A 32 -0.08 -13.47 -4.81
C VAL A 32 1.36 -13.46 -4.29
N PRO A 33 1.72 -14.29 -3.30
CA PRO A 33 3.03 -14.26 -2.65
C PRO A 33 4.18 -14.49 -3.64
N GLU A 34 3.98 -15.30 -4.68
CA GLU A 34 4.97 -15.57 -5.71
C GLU A 34 5.43 -14.32 -6.46
N ARG A 35 4.52 -13.35 -6.68
CA ARG A 35 4.88 -12.08 -7.33
C ARG A 35 5.77 -11.22 -6.44
N PHE A 36 5.62 -11.33 -5.11
CA PHE A 36 6.48 -10.60 -4.17
C PHE A 36 7.88 -11.19 -4.08
N VAL A 37 8.06 -12.49 -4.34
CA VAL A 37 9.40 -13.08 -4.52
C VAL A 37 10.12 -12.45 -5.71
N ASP A 38 9.42 -12.22 -6.82
CA ASP A 38 10.01 -11.57 -7.99
C ASP A 38 10.27 -10.08 -7.76
N ILE A 39 9.40 -9.40 -7.00
CA ILE A 39 9.66 -8.03 -6.54
C ILE A 39 10.93 -7.97 -5.67
N ALA A 40 11.11 -8.88 -4.71
CA ALA A 40 12.33 -8.92 -3.89
C ALA A 40 13.59 -9.00 -4.76
N LYS A 41 13.63 -9.93 -5.72
CA LYS A 41 14.74 -10.05 -6.69
C LYS A 41 14.95 -8.76 -7.48
N ALA A 42 13.88 -8.16 -8.00
CA ALA A 42 13.94 -6.92 -8.77
C ALA A 42 14.43 -5.73 -7.94
N MET A 43 14.18 -5.74 -6.63
CA MET A 43 14.69 -4.77 -5.67
C MET A 43 16.13 -5.05 -5.21
N GLY A 44 16.77 -6.10 -5.74
CA GLY A 44 18.17 -6.44 -5.44
C GLY A 44 18.36 -7.30 -4.20
N VAL A 45 17.29 -7.91 -3.68
CA VAL A 45 17.38 -8.84 -2.55
C VAL A 45 17.77 -10.23 -3.07
N ASP A 46 18.82 -10.82 -2.48
CA ASP A 46 19.16 -12.22 -2.72
C ASP A 46 18.21 -13.13 -1.92
N VAL A 47 17.34 -13.84 -2.65
CA VAL A 47 16.34 -14.76 -2.09
C VAL A 47 16.69 -16.23 -2.32
N SER A 48 17.89 -16.54 -2.84
CA SER A 48 18.26 -17.91 -3.27
C SER A 48 18.22 -18.94 -2.13
N ALA A 49 18.51 -18.51 -0.90
CA ALA A 49 18.47 -19.34 0.30
C ALA A 49 17.22 -19.13 1.18
N MET A 50 16.24 -18.37 0.70
CA MET A 50 15.03 -18.02 1.45
C MET A 50 13.87 -18.96 1.12
N THR A 51 13.01 -19.22 2.12
CA THR A 51 11.66 -19.74 1.87
C THR A 51 10.82 -18.67 1.14
N GLN A 52 9.70 -19.08 0.54
CA GLN A 52 8.78 -18.12 -0.08
C GLN A 52 8.32 -17.05 0.92
N GLU A 53 7.97 -17.44 2.15
CA GLU A 53 7.55 -16.52 3.19
C GLU A 53 8.65 -15.50 3.54
N GLN A 54 9.90 -15.97 3.69
CA GLN A 54 11.05 -15.10 3.94
C GLN A 54 11.28 -14.12 2.78
N ALA A 55 11.19 -14.60 1.54
CA ALA A 55 11.36 -13.76 0.35
C ALA A 55 10.24 -12.71 0.21
N VAL A 56 8.99 -13.07 0.53
CA VAL A 56 7.86 -12.14 0.57
C VAL A 56 8.09 -11.06 1.64
N ASN A 57 8.48 -11.46 2.85
CA ASN A 57 8.79 -10.51 3.92
C ASN A 57 9.95 -9.58 3.53
N ALA A 58 11.00 -10.10 2.91
CA ALA A 58 12.11 -9.29 2.42
C ALA A 58 11.68 -8.29 1.32
N ALA A 59 10.72 -8.65 0.46
CA ALA A 59 10.14 -7.71 -0.50
C ALA A 59 9.42 -6.55 0.19
N LEU A 60 8.60 -6.86 1.20
CA LEU A 60 7.84 -5.88 1.97
C LEU A 60 8.76 -4.95 2.75
N GLU A 61 9.81 -5.49 3.37
CA GLU A 61 10.86 -4.72 4.03
C GLU A 61 11.61 -3.80 3.05
N ALA A 62 11.95 -4.29 1.85
CA ALA A 62 12.62 -3.49 0.84
C ALA A 62 11.74 -2.32 0.34
N ILE A 63 10.43 -2.54 0.16
CA ILE A 63 9.46 -1.48 -0.18
C ILE A 63 9.42 -0.42 0.93
N ASP A 64 9.35 -0.84 2.19
CA ASP A 64 9.33 0.06 3.33
C ASP A 64 10.62 0.86 3.48
N ALA A 65 11.76 0.19 3.34
CA ALA A 65 13.09 0.82 3.41
C ALA A 65 13.27 1.85 2.30
N LEU A 66 12.77 1.57 1.08
CA LEU A 66 12.79 2.54 -0.01
C LEU A 66 11.91 3.76 0.32
N SER A 67 10.71 3.55 0.84
CA SER A 67 9.81 4.63 1.23
C SER A 67 10.42 5.54 2.31
N GLU A 68 11.16 4.95 3.26
CA GLU A 68 11.90 5.71 4.27
C GLU A 68 13.06 6.49 3.66
N LYS A 69 13.87 5.83 2.82
CA LYS A 69 15.05 6.43 2.16
C LYS A 69 14.69 7.64 1.30
N VAL A 70 13.53 7.63 0.65
CA VAL A 70 13.06 8.72 -0.23
C VAL A 70 12.10 9.69 0.47
N GLY A 71 11.88 9.54 1.79
CA GLY A 71 11.10 10.48 2.60
C GLY A 71 9.58 10.41 2.39
N THR A 72 9.07 9.31 1.82
CA THR A 72 7.64 9.11 1.57
C THR A 72 6.93 8.29 2.66
N LYS A 73 7.66 7.79 3.67
CA LYS A 73 7.10 7.07 4.81
C LYS A 73 6.40 8.02 5.82
N GLN A 74 5.59 8.93 5.31
CA GLN A 74 4.85 9.92 6.10
C GLN A 74 3.52 9.35 6.63
N ARG A 75 2.92 10.04 7.61
CA ARG A 75 1.59 9.73 8.12
C ARG A 75 0.57 10.62 7.42
N LEU A 76 -0.59 10.06 7.12
CA LEU A 76 -1.70 10.78 6.49
C LEU A 76 -2.22 11.89 7.40
N GLY A 77 -2.23 11.68 8.72
CA GLY A 77 -2.61 12.71 9.69
C GLY A 77 -1.74 13.97 9.62
N ASP A 78 -0.43 13.81 9.36
CA ASP A 78 0.51 14.94 9.20
C ASP A 78 0.20 15.77 7.94
N LEU A 79 -0.55 15.19 7.00
CA LEU A 79 -1.01 15.83 5.75
C LEU A 79 -2.45 16.35 5.86
N GLY A 80 -3.02 16.37 7.06
CA GLY A 80 -4.37 16.87 7.32
C GLY A 80 -5.49 15.86 7.06
N VAL A 81 -5.17 14.59 6.80
CA VAL A 81 -6.19 13.55 6.66
C VAL A 81 -6.81 13.24 8.01
N THR A 82 -8.14 13.21 8.08
CA THR A 82 -8.89 12.94 9.30
C THR A 82 -9.64 11.62 9.23
N GLU A 83 -9.83 10.98 10.40
CA GLU A 83 -10.49 9.67 10.50
C GLU A 83 -11.95 9.69 10.01
N ASP A 84 -12.68 10.80 10.17
CA ASP A 84 -14.08 10.93 9.76
C ASP A 84 -14.29 10.81 8.24
N LYS A 85 -13.23 11.03 7.44
CA LYS A 85 -13.29 10.89 5.98
C LYS A 85 -12.92 9.49 5.48
N LEU A 86 -12.37 8.62 6.32
CA LEU A 86 -11.86 7.32 5.86
C LEU A 86 -12.96 6.43 5.29
N ALA A 87 -14.14 6.39 5.90
CA ALA A 87 -15.26 5.58 5.41
C ALA A 87 -15.73 6.07 4.02
N PHE A 88 -15.84 7.39 3.84
CA PHE A 88 -16.18 7.99 2.55
C PHE A 88 -15.13 7.67 1.48
N MET A 89 -13.85 7.88 1.78
CA MET A 89 -12.75 7.58 0.84
C MET A 89 -12.66 6.09 0.53
N ALA A 90 -12.90 5.21 1.50
CA ALA A 90 -12.89 3.77 1.28
C ALA A 90 -14.04 3.33 0.38
N GLN A 91 -15.24 3.87 0.59
CA GLN A 91 -16.40 3.56 -0.26
C GLN A 91 -16.17 3.98 -1.71
N ASN A 92 -15.59 5.16 -1.93
CA ASN A 92 -15.26 5.61 -3.28
C ASN A 92 -14.08 4.82 -3.87
N ALA A 93 -13.12 4.39 -3.06
CA ALA A 93 -12.03 3.53 -3.52
C ALA A 93 -12.57 2.17 -4.02
N LEU A 94 -13.63 1.62 -3.42
CA LEU A 94 -14.29 0.41 -3.95
C LEU A 94 -14.90 0.62 -5.33
N ASN A 95 -15.39 1.83 -5.60
CA ASN A 95 -16.03 2.21 -6.86
C ASN A 95 -15.02 2.67 -7.93
N ASP A 96 -13.74 2.77 -7.56
CA ASP A 96 -12.66 3.19 -8.45
C ASP A 96 -12.33 2.07 -9.45
N ALA A 97 -12.19 2.42 -10.73
CA ALA A 97 -11.87 1.47 -11.80
C ALA A 97 -10.56 0.69 -11.52
N CYS A 98 -9.59 1.31 -10.84
CA CYS A 98 -8.34 0.65 -10.46
C CYS A 98 -8.53 -0.51 -9.48
N SER A 99 -9.62 -0.54 -8.71
CA SER A 99 -9.91 -1.60 -7.75
C SER A 99 -10.34 -2.91 -8.42
N LEU A 100 -10.86 -2.87 -9.65
CA LEU A 100 -11.27 -4.08 -10.38
C LEU A 100 -10.10 -5.02 -10.69
N THR A 101 -8.90 -4.47 -10.86
CA THR A 101 -7.70 -5.22 -11.24
C THR A 101 -6.78 -5.54 -10.05
N ASN A 102 -7.19 -5.23 -8.82
CA ASN A 102 -6.40 -5.58 -7.64
C ASN A 102 -6.42 -7.11 -7.44
N PRO A 103 -5.28 -7.78 -7.20
CA PRO A 103 -5.23 -9.24 -7.15
C PRO A 103 -6.07 -9.84 -6.01
N ARG A 104 -6.27 -9.06 -4.94
CA ARG A 104 -7.14 -9.42 -3.81
C ARG A 104 -8.32 -8.45 -3.75
N LYS A 105 -9.54 -8.95 -3.84
CA LYS A 105 -10.73 -8.09 -3.66
C LYS A 105 -10.81 -7.65 -2.20
N ALA A 106 -10.77 -6.35 -1.95
CA ALA A 106 -10.86 -5.79 -0.61
C ALA A 106 -12.31 -5.49 -0.21
N SER A 107 -12.62 -5.67 1.07
CA SER A 107 -13.85 -5.15 1.70
C SER A 107 -13.70 -3.66 2.04
N LEU A 108 -14.82 -3.02 2.41
CA LEU A 108 -14.80 -1.64 2.89
C LEU A 108 -13.93 -1.51 4.14
N GLU A 109 -14.09 -2.43 5.08
CA GLU A 109 -13.37 -2.48 6.36
C GLU A 109 -11.87 -2.70 6.15
N GLU A 110 -11.48 -3.55 5.20
CA GLU A 110 -10.08 -3.77 4.85
C GLU A 110 -9.44 -2.51 4.26
N ILE A 111 -10.14 -1.77 3.38
CA ILE A 111 -9.63 -0.50 2.84
C ILE A 111 -9.50 0.56 3.94
N ILE A 112 -10.48 0.65 4.85
CA ILE A 112 -10.39 1.53 6.02
C ILE A 112 -9.19 1.16 6.88
N ALA A 113 -8.96 -0.13 7.13
CA ALA A 113 -7.82 -0.62 7.90
C ALA A 113 -6.47 -0.25 7.24
N ILE A 114 -6.38 -0.34 5.91
CA ILE A 114 -5.19 0.08 5.16
C ILE A 114 -4.95 1.59 5.32
N PHE A 115 -5.99 2.43 5.25
CA PHE A 115 -5.82 3.86 5.56
C PHE A 115 -5.37 4.08 7.01
N LYS A 116 -5.99 3.39 7.98
CA LYS A 116 -5.66 3.50 9.41
C LYS A 116 -4.23 3.10 9.74
N ALA A 117 -3.67 2.14 9.03
CA ALA A 117 -2.27 1.76 9.18
C ALA A 117 -1.29 2.91 8.87
N ARG A 118 -1.73 3.92 8.10
CA ARG A 118 -0.95 5.11 7.75
C ARG A 118 -1.52 6.43 8.27
N MET A 119 -2.58 6.41 9.09
CA MET A 119 -3.07 7.62 9.76
C MET A 119 -1.99 8.22 10.63
#